data_AF-A0A3C1C4T2-F1
#
_entry.id   AF-A0A3C1C4T2-F1
#
_cell.length_a   1.000
_cell.length_b   1.000
_cell.length_c   1.000
_cell.angle_alpha   90.00
_cell.angle_beta   90.00
_cell.angle_gamma   90.00
#
_symmetry.space_group_name_H-M   'P 1'
#
loop_
_entity.id
_entity.type
_entity.pdbx_description
1 polymer ?
#
loop_
_entity_poly.entity_id
_entity_poly.type
_entity_poly.pdbx_seq_one_letter_code
_entity_poly.pdbx_strand_id
1 'polypeptide(L)'
;MTCLAKFMQILEWADWDTPPDQMNCSLSFQFIIQTIKELIPAIESAQLSSKELDSYKIHDLLDKAIRLYLMTPAIVNVLLNYKICVEHGLPLHPAVYYELKEARKYRIRHSLAEIQQANEQYWQSIEVARLCYQCLPQAIPAIDKLYSKIPPSIFSFLYTAVQDRYTWLGSQPSLLSELAAKISKEFKPSLIVAAAHGSIMPALILSELLEIPLYFIRFSMFKRHDEEPIISLSDQAWLFDYRNKDVLLYDEDVAGGNTLDLFLKRLSPLFGEVKTACSIRHAGSSIHTDFSGRVWWD
;
A
#
# COMPACT_ATOMS: atom_id res chain seq x y z
N MET A 1 -20.65 10.67 9.67
CA MET A 1 -19.85 9.60 9.02
C MET A 1 -18.60 10.26 8.48
N THR A 2 -17.40 9.76 8.80
CA THR A 2 -16.16 10.29 8.19
C THR A 2 -16.13 9.96 6.69
N CYS A 3 -15.37 10.70 5.89
CA CYS A 3 -15.24 10.40 4.46
C CYS A 3 -14.64 9.00 4.22
N LEU A 4 -13.70 8.55 5.06
CA LEU A 4 -13.19 7.17 5.06
C LEU A 4 -14.29 6.14 5.33
N ALA A 5 -15.10 6.32 6.38
CA ALA A 5 -16.19 5.39 6.70
C ALA A 5 -17.22 5.30 5.56
N LYS A 6 -17.47 6.42 4.87
CA LYS A 6 -18.31 6.45 3.68
C LYS A 6 -17.69 5.67 2.53
N PHE A 7 -16.41 5.88 2.26
CA PHE A 7 -15.68 5.16 1.22
C PHE A 7 -15.69 3.65 1.47
N MET A 8 -15.40 3.22 2.70
CA MET A 8 -15.48 1.82 3.10
C MET A 8 -16.89 1.25 2.97
N GLN A 9 -17.92 2.01 3.36
CA GLN A 9 -19.31 1.58 3.21
C GLN A 9 -19.71 1.33 1.75
N ILE A 10 -19.23 2.16 0.82
CA ILE A 10 -19.46 1.94 -0.62
C ILE A 10 -18.74 0.66 -1.07
N LEU A 11 -17.49 0.46 -0.63
CA LEU A 11 -16.69 -0.72 -0.96
C LEU A 11 -17.28 -2.03 -0.42
N GLU A 12 -18.08 -2.01 0.65
CA GLU A 12 -18.82 -3.20 1.13
C GLU A 12 -19.88 -3.70 0.12
N TRP A 13 -20.22 -2.92 -0.90
CA TRP A 13 -21.12 -3.38 -1.97
C TRP A 13 -20.42 -4.24 -3.04
N ALA A 14 -19.09 -4.33 -2.99
CA ALA A 14 -18.33 -5.15 -3.94
C ALA A 14 -18.45 -6.65 -3.65
N ASP A 15 -18.27 -7.46 -4.70
CA ASP A 15 -17.95 -8.89 -4.53
C ASP A 15 -16.47 -9.03 -4.14
N TRP A 16 -16.21 -9.45 -2.91
CA TRP A 16 -14.85 -9.65 -2.38
C TRP A 16 -14.30 -11.07 -2.62
N ASP A 17 -15.12 -12.00 -3.11
CA ASP A 17 -14.69 -13.36 -3.46
C ASP A 17 -14.08 -13.41 -4.87
N THR A 18 -14.56 -12.54 -5.78
CA THR A 18 -14.11 -12.43 -7.17
C THR A 18 -13.38 -11.11 -7.42
N PRO A 19 -12.09 -11.11 -7.80
CA PRO A 19 -11.39 -9.86 -8.11
C PRO A 19 -11.99 -9.18 -9.35
N PRO A 20 -12.21 -7.86 -9.34
CA PRO A 20 -12.79 -7.13 -10.47
C PRO A 20 -11.81 -7.04 -11.64
N ASP A 21 -12.32 -6.93 -12.88
CA ASP A 21 -11.50 -6.80 -14.09
C ASP A 21 -10.62 -5.54 -14.07
N GLN A 22 -11.08 -4.49 -13.40
CA GLN A 22 -10.38 -3.22 -13.19
C GLN A 22 -9.03 -3.39 -12.48
N MET A 23 -8.80 -4.53 -11.80
CA MET A 23 -7.52 -4.84 -11.16
C MET A 23 -6.42 -5.16 -12.19
N ASN A 24 -6.79 -5.66 -13.38
CA ASN A 24 -5.87 -5.74 -14.50
C ASN A 24 -5.71 -4.34 -15.09
N CYS A 25 -4.52 -3.75 -14.96
CA CYS A 25 -4.26 -2.44 -15.55
C CYS A 25 -2.85 -2.33 -16.11
N SER A 26 -2.74 -1.49 -17.13
CA SER A 26 -1.49 -1.07 -17.75
C SER A 26 -1.69 0.38 -18.15
N LEU A 27 -1.38 1.30 -17.22
CA LEU A 27 -1.71 2.72 -17.33
C LEU A 27 -0.50 3.56 -16.96
N SER A 28 -0.32 4.69 -17.64
CA SER A 28 0.72 5.64 -17.25
C SER A 28 0.41 6.23 -15.88
N PHE A 29 1.47 6.52 -15.13
CA PHE A 29 1.35 7.13 -13.81
C PHE A 29 0.59 8.46 -13.87
N GLN A 30 0.83 9.26 -14.91
CA GLN A 30 0.05 10.49 -15.15
C GLN A 30 -1.45 10.24 -15.27
N PHE A 31 -1.86 9.22 -16.02
CA PHE A 31 -3.28 8.91 -16.21
C PHE A 31 -3.93 8.43 -14.90
N ILE A 32 -3.19 7.63 -14.13
CA ILE A 32 -3.63 7.19 -12.79
C ILE A 32 -3.84 8.40 -11.88
N ILE A 33 -2.88 9.32 -11.82
CA ILE A 33 -2.95 10.52 -10.97
C ILE A 33 -4.16 11.38 -11.35
N GLN A 34 -4.40 11.61 -12.64
CA GLN A 34 -5.57 12.38 -13.09
C GLN A 34 -6.88 11.68 -12.73
N THR A 35 -6.95 10.36 -12.94
CA THR A 35 -8.14 9.57 -12.58
C THR A 35 -8.43 9.65 -11.09
N ILE A 36 -7.42 9.51 -10.22
CA ILE A 36 -7.59 9.64 -8.77
C ILE A 36 -8.16 11.02 -8.40
N LYS A 37 -7.65 12.10 -8.99
CA LYS A 37 -8.13 13.46 -8.77
C LYS A 37 -9.59 13.66 -9.18
N GLU A 38 -10.05 12.97 -10.22
CA GLU A 38 -11.44 13.00 -10.68
C GLU A 38 -12.38 12.19 -9.77
N LEU A 39 -11.91 11.06 -9.24
CA LEU A 39 -12.70 10.15 -8.40
C LEU A 39 -12.94 10.69 -6.99
N ILE A 40 -11.96 11.39 -6.40
CA ILE A 40 -12.06 11.89 -5.01
C ILE A 40 -13.31 12.78 -4.82
N PRO A 41 -13.55 13.85 -5.63
CA PRO A 41 -14.77 14.67 -5.48
C PRO A 41 -16.07 13.90 -5.72
N ALA A 42 -16.05 12.91 -6.62
CA ALA A 42 -17.24 12.11 -6.93
C ALA A 42 -17.68 11.26 -5.72
N ILE A 43 -16.72 10.70 -4.98
CA ILE A 43 -16.98 9.92 -3.76
C ILE A 43 -17.26 10.85 -2.57
N GLU A 44 -16.52 11.96 -2.46
CA GLU A 44 -16.69 12.96 -1.41
C GLU A 44 -18.08 13.60 -1.42
N SER A 45 -18.64 13.89 -2.60
CA SER A 45 -19.97 14.51 -2.72
C SER A 45 -21.13 13.51 -2.66
N ALA A 46 -20.85 12.20 -2.67
CA ALA A 46 -21.87 11.16 -2.68
C ALA A 46 -22.71 11.16 -1.38
N GLN A 47 -24.04 11.06 -1.53
CA GLN A 47 -25.00 10.94 -0.45
C GLN A 47 -25.53 9.50 -0.38
N LEU A 48 -25.41 8.87 0.79
CA LEU A 48 -25.78 7.46 1.00
C LEU A 48 -27.18 7.26 1.62
N SER A 49 -28.02 8.30 1.71
CA SER A 49 -29.33 8.20 2.39
C SER A 49 -30.29 7.26 1.66
N SER A 50 -30.86 6.33 2.42
CA SER A 50 -31.52 5.08 2.02
C SER A 50 -32.89 5.20 1.32
N LYS A 51 -33.30 6.39 0.85
CA LYS A 51 -34.59 6.55 0.15
C LYS A 51 -34.47 6.78 -1.36
N GLU A 52 -33.28 7.04 -1.92
CA GLU A 52 -33.17 7.57 -3.30
C GLU A 52 -32.00 7.03 -4.14
N LEU A 53 -31.23 6.07 -3.64
CA LEU A 53 -30.21 5.40 -4.45
C LEU A 53 -30.86 4.25 -5.23
N ASP A 54 -31.19 4.53 -6.49
CA ASP A 54 -31.50 3.49 -7.46
C ASP A 54 -30.27 2.59 -7.71
N SER A 55 -30.51 1.40 -8.26
CA SER A 55 -29.45 0.41 -8.51
C SER A 55 -28.34 0.91 -9.42
N TYR A 56 -28.66 1.83 -10.35
CA TYR A 56 -27.70 2.41 -11.27
C TYR A 56 -26.71 3.32 -10.55
N LYS A 57 -27.19 4.21 -9.67
CA LYS A 57 -26.32 5.09 -8.87
C LYS A 57 -25.43 4.29 -7.91
N ILE A 58 -25.94 3.21 -7.32
CA ILE A 58 -25.14 2.31 -6.48
C ILE A 58 -23.99 1.72 -7.29
N HIS A 59 -24.30 1.18 -8.47
CA HIS A 59 -23.30 0.58 -9.35
C HIS A 59 -22.25 1.60 -9.83
N ASP A 60 -22.67 2.78 -10.26
CA ASP A 60 -21.76 3.86 -10.71
C ASP A 60 -20.84 4.34 -9.58
N LEU A 61 -21.39 4.51 -8.36
CA LEU A 61 -20.60 4.91 -7.20
C LEU A 61 -19.64 3.80 -6.75
N LEU A 62 -20.07 2.54 -6.81
CA LEU A 62 -19.24 1.38 -6.52
C LEU A 62 -18.07 1.27 -7.51
N ASP A 63 -18.33 1.39 -8.82
CA ASP A 63 -17.28 1.33 -9.84
C ASP A 63 -16.22 2.43 -9.59
N LYS A 64 -16.65 3.65 -9.29
CA LYS A 64 -15.76 4.76 -8.93
C LYS A 64 -14.94 4.46 -7.68
N ALA A 65 -15.56 3.91 -6.64
CA ALA A 65 -14.88 3.56 -5.41
C ALA A 65 -13.85 2.44 -5.61
N ILE A 66 -14.21 1.36 -6.32
CA ILE A 66 -13.30 0.27 -6.68
C ILE A 66 -12.12 0.83 -7.49
N ARG A 67 -12.38 1.70 -8.47
CA ARG A 67 -11.34 2.29 -9.30
C ARG A 67 -10.37 3.17 -8.50
N LEU A 68 -10.88 3.97 -7.55
CA LEU A 68 -10.02 4.73 -6.62
C LEU A 68 -9.18 3.76 -5.78
N TYR A 69 -9.84 2.76 -5.19
CA TYR A 69 -9.21 1.76 -4.32
C TYR A 69 -8.06 1.01 -5.00
N LEU A 70 -8.24 0.62 -6.26
CA LEU A 70 -7.22 -0.10 -7.02
C LEU A 70 -6.09 0.79 -7.55
N MET A 71 -6.36 2.08 -7.79
CA MET A 71 -5.39 3.01 -8.39
C MET A 71 -4.48 3.70 -7.37
N THR A 72 -4.98 4.03 -6.19
CA THR A 72 -4.19 4.71 -5.15
C THR A 72 -2.88 3.99 -4.77
N PRO A 73 -2.81 2.64 -4.67
CA PRO A 73 -1.56 1.94 -4.39
C PRO A 73 -0.42 2.24 -5.38
N ALA A 74 -0.75 2.64 -6.62
CA ALA A 74 0.26 3.01 -7.62
C ALA A 74 1.09 4.23 -7.18
N ILE A 75 0.51 5.17 -6.41
CA ILE A 75 1.23 6.34 -5.86
C ILE A 75 2.41 5.88 -5.02
N VAL A 76 2.20 4.90 -4.14
CA VAL A 76 3.27 4.35 -3.30
C VAL A 76 4.20 3.46 -4.12
N ASN A 77 3.65 2.57 -4.93
CA ASN A 77 4.42 1.54 -5.62
C ASN A 77 5.41 2.13 -6.65
N VAL A 78 4.96 3.10 -7.45
CA VAL A 78 5.83 3.76 -8.45
C VAL A 78 6.95 4.54 -7.75
N LEU A 79 6.66 5.22 -6.65
CA LEU A 79 7.64 6.03 -5.92
C LEU A 79 8.60 5.17 -5.08
N LEU A 80 8.15 4.03 -4.56
CA LEU A 80 9.01 3.01 -3.96
C LEU A 80 10.00 2.47 -5.00
N ASN A 81 9.52 2.14 -6.21
CA ASN A 81 10.40 1.71 -7.30
C ASN A 81 11.40 2.81 -7.70
N TYR A 82 10.94 4.06 -7.81
CA TYR A 82 11.81 5.20 -8.10
C TYR A 82 12.92 5.37 -7.05
N LYS A 83 12.56 5.36 -5.75
CA LYS A 83 13.52 5.38 -4.63
C LYS A 83 14.56 4.27 -4.78
N ILE A 84 14.11 3.03 -4.97
CA ILE A 84 15.01 1.87 -5.08
C ILE A 84 15.95 2.02 -6.27
N CYS A 85 15.46 2.50 -7.41
CA CYS A 85 16.32 2.71 -8.56
C CYS A 85 17.42 3.74 -8.28
N VAL A 86 17.07 4.86 -7.65
CA VAL A 86 18.03 5.92 -7.29
C VAL A 86 19.04 5.42 -6.26
N GLU A 87 18.59 4.72 -5.21
CA GLU A 87 19.46 4.24 -4.12
C GLU A 87 20.43 3.15 -4.56
N HIS A 88 20.00 2.27 -5.47
CA HIS A 88 20.78 1.11 -5.92
C HIS A 88 21.45 1.31 -7.28
N GLY A 89 21.37 2.52 -7.86
CA GLY A 89 22.00 2.84 -9.14
C GLY A 89 21.41 2.05 -10.32
N LEU A 90 20.11 1.75 -10.27
CA LEU A 90 19.37 1.10 -11.35
C LEU A 90 18.77 2.17 -12.28
N PRO A 91 18.61 1.87 -13.57
CA PRO A 91 17.99 2.79 -14.50
C PRO A 91 16.51 2.99 -14.18
N LEU A 92 16.01 4.19 -14.51
CA LEU A 92 14.58 4.48 -14.50
C LEU A 92 14.00 4.13 -15.86
N HIS A 93 13.43 2.93 -15.95
CA HIS A 93 12.77 2.50 -17.18
C HIS A 93 11.28 2.82 -17.12
N PRO A 94 10.66 3.29 -18.22
CA PRO A 94 9.25 3.69 -18.24
C PRO A 94 8.24 2.55 -18.04
N ALA A 95 8.67 1.32 -17.79
CA ALA A 95 7.77 0.16 -17.67
C ALA A 95 8.37 -1.04 -16.92
N VAL A 96 9.62 -0.94 -16.44
CA VAL A 96 10.33 -2.09 -15.86
C VAL A 96 10.60 -1.81 -14.39
N TYR A 97 10.31 -2.82 -13.59
CA TYR A 97 10.70 -2.90 -12.19
C TYR A 97 11.92 -3.79 -12.11
N TYR A 98 13.06 -3.22 -11.76
CA TYR A 98 14.32 -3.95 -11.76
C TYR A 98 14.47 -4.85 -10.53
N GLU A 99 15.11 -5.99 -10.72
CA GLU A 99 15.57 -6.84 -9.64
C GLU A 99 16.93 -6.34 -9.13
N LEU A 100 17.15 -6.33 -7.81
CA LEU A 100 18.40 -5.77 -7.25
C LEU A 100 19.65 -6.48 -7.73
N LYS A 101 19.57 -7.78 -8.04
CA LYS A 101 20.70 -8.55 -8.60
C LYS A 101 21.22 -7.96 -9.91
N GLU A 102 20.40 -7.17 -10.61
CA GLU A 102 20.78 -6.48 -11.84
C GLU A 102 21.58 -5.19 -11.60
N ALA A 103 21.57 -4.64 -10.39
CA ALA A 103 22.29 -3.40 -10.06
C ALA A 103 23.78 -3.47 -10.41
N ARG A 104 24.41 -4.66 -10.26
CA ARG A 104 25.81 -4.90 -10.61
C ARG A 104 26.13 -4.67 -12.10
N LYS A 105 25.12 -4.72 -12.97
CA LYS A 105 25.25 -4.47 -14.42
C LYS A 105 25.35 -2.97 -14.73
N TYR A 106 24.91 -2.12 -13.81
CA TYR A 106 24.82 -0.68 -13.99
C TYR A 106 25.88 0.05 -13.13
N ARG A 107 26.28 1.24 -13.58
CA ARG A 107 27.21 2.14 -12.85
C ARG A 107 26.63 3.54 -12.74
N ILE A 108 25.33 3.63 -12.46
CA ILE A 108 24.65 4.91 -12.30
C ILE A 108 24.97 5.41 -10.89
N ARG A 109 25.44 6.66 -10.80
CA ARG A 109 25.74 7.31 -9.53
C ARG A 109 24.83 8.51 -9.37
N HIS A 110 24.09 8.53 -8.27
CA HIS A 110 23.30 9.66 -7.84
C HIS A 110 24.02 10.39 -6.71
N SER A 111 23.85 11.70 -6.64
CA SER A 111 24.29 12.52 -5.52
C SER A 111 23.48 12.19 -4.26
N LEU A 112 24.03 12.52 -3.09
CA LEU A 112 23.31 12.39 -1.82
C LEU A 112 22.02 13.22 -1.82
N ALA A 113 22.00 14.36 -2.50
CA ALA A 113 20.82 15.21 -2.63
C ALA A 113 19.71 14.52 -3.43
N GLU A 114 20.05 13.85 -4.53
CA GLU A 114 19.08 13.08 -5.33
C GLU A 114 18.52 11.89 -4.54
N ILE A 115 19.37 11.17 -3.79
CA ILE A 115 18.95 10.06 -2.92
C ILE A 115 17.98 10.57 -1.84
N GLN A 116 18.33 11.67 -1.18
CA GLN A 116 17.47 12.28 -0.17
C GLN A 116 16.13 12.73 -0.76
N GLN A 117 16.14 13.38 -1.92
CA GLN A 117 14.93 13.82 -2.59
C GLN A 117 14.01 12.64 -2.98
N ALA A 118 14.57 11.54 -3.49
CA ALA A 118 13.80 10.35 -3.83
C ALA A 118 13.13 9.72 -2.60
N ASN A 119 13.84 9.71 -1.46
CA ASN A 119 13.30 9.25 -0.18
C ASN A 119 12.17 10.14 0.33
N GLU A 120 12.33 11.47 0.31
CA GLU A 120 11.28 12.40 0.73
C GLU A 120 10.02 12.30 -0.13
N GLN A 121 10.19 12.07 -1.44
CA GLN A 121 9.08 11.83 -2.35
C GLN A 121 8.37 10.53 -2.04
N TYR A 122 9.12 9.47 -1.74
CA TYR A 122 8.56 8.20 -1.31
C TYR A 122 7.76 8.34 -0.01
N TRP A 123 8.31 9.00 1.02
CA TRP A 123 7.56 9.23 2.28
C TRP A 123 6.30 10.05 2.04
N GLN A 124 6.38 11.12 1.24
CA GLN A 124 5.21 11.92 0.86
C GLN A 124 4.18 11.10 0.07
N SER A 125 4.61 10.14 -0.73
CA SER A 125 3.70 9.28 -1.52
C SER A 125 2.78 8.44 -0.63
N ILE A 126 3.26 7.96 0.51
CA ILE A 126 2.48 7.20 1.49
C ILE A 126 1.40 8.10 2.09
N GLU A 127 1.78 9.28 2.57
CA GLU A 127 0.84 10.24 3.16
C GLU A 127 -0.21 10.72 2.15
N VAL A 128 0.19 10.97 0.89
CA VAL A 128 -0.75 11.30 -0.19
C VAL A 128 -1.73 10.16 -0.47
N ALA A 129 -1.25 8.91 -0.53
CA ALA A 129 -2.10 7.76 -0.76
C ALA A 129 -3.12 7.56 0.37
N ARG A 130 -2.69 7.74 1.63
CA ARG A 130 -3.59 7.74 2.80
C ARG A 130 -4.67 8.81 2.70
N LEU A 131 -4.30 10.05 2.35
CA LEU A 131 -5.24 11.15 2.13
C LEU A 131 -6.25 10.84 1.00
N CYS A 132 -5.84 10.12 -0.05
CA CYS A 132 -6.74 9.71 -1.14
C CYS A 132 -7.84 8.77 -0.63
N TYR A 133 -7.50 7.80 0.24
CA TYR A 133 -8.49 6.89 0.84
C TYR A 133 -9.41 7.55 1.86
N GLN A 134 -8.94 8.61 2.51
CA GLN A 134 -9.84 9.46 3.29
C GLN A 134 -10.84 10.21 2.39
N CYS A 135 -10.63 10.25 1.06
CA CYS A 135 -11.48 10.98 0.10
C CYS A 135 -11.68 12.45 0.47
N LEU A 136 -10.66 13.09 1.05
CA LEU A 136 -10.77 14.49 1.50
C LEU A 136 -10.27 15.48 0.43
N PRO A 137 -10.85 16.69 0.33
CA PRO A 137 -10.46 17.68 -0.69
C PRO A 137 -8.97 18.04 -0.68
N GLN A 138 -8.30 18.01 0.49
CA GLN A 138 -6.87 18.28 0.60
C GLN A 138 -5.97 17.23 -0.09
N ALA A 139 -6.50 16.07 -0.47
CA ALA A 139 -5.76 15.08 -1.23
C ALA A 139 -5.32 15.65 -2.59
N ILE A 140 -6.16 16.45 -3.26
CA ILE A 140 -5.85 17.05 -4.57
C ILE A 140 -4.62 17.97 -4.53
N PRO A 141 -4.55 19.01 -3.67
CA PRO A 141 -3.35 19.84 -3.58
C PRO A 141 -2.13 19.07 -3.05
N ALA A 142 -2.32 18.02 -2.24
CA ALA A 142 -1.22 17.15 -1.81
C ALA A 142 -0.64 16.33 -2.98
N ILE A 143 -1.51 15.80 -3.85
CA ILE A 143 -1.12 15.16 -5.11
C ILE A 143 -0.33 16.14 -5.97
N ASP A 144 -0.84 17.37 -6.20
CA ASP A 144 -0.18 18.36 -7.05
C ASP A 144 1.20 18.75 -6.51
N LYS A 145 1.32 18.91 -5.19
CA LYS A 145 2.60 19.17 -4.53
C LYS A 145 3.60 18.02 -4.70
N LEU A 146 3.16 16.76 -4.57
CA LEU A 146 4.02 15.61 -4.84
C LEU A 146 4.41 15.58 -6.33
N TYR A 147 3.44 15.74 -7.21
CA TYR A 147 3.59 15.63 -8.67
C TYR A 147 4.54 16.69 -9.25
N SER A 148 4.55 17.90 -8.69
CA SER A 148 5.50 18.96 -9.08
C SER A 148 6.96 18.69 -8.73
N LYS A 149 7.24 17.75 -7.82
CA LYS A 149 8.60 17.46 -7.35
C LYS A 149 9.21 16.24 -8.03
N ILE A 150 8.39 15.33 -8.57
CA ILE A 150 8.87 14.08 -9.16
C ILE A 150 9.47 14.32 -10.56
N PRO A 151 10.46 13.53 -10.98
CA PRO A 151 11.05 13.69 -12.30
C PRO A 151 10.05 13.43 -13.43
N PRO A 152 10.16 14.15 -14.58
CA PRO A 152 9.24 13.96 -15.71
C PRO A 152 9.20 12.52 -16.27
N SER A 153 10.29 11.77 -16.13
CA SER A 153 10.36 10.36 -16.55
C SER A 153 9.42 9.43 -15.76
N ILE A 154 8.99 9.84 -14.56
CA ILE A 154 8.05 9.09 -13.74
C ILE A 154 6.61 9.27 -14.24
N PHE A 155 6.29 10.39 -14.89
CA PHE A 155 4.93 10.65 -15.40
C PHE A 155 4.51 9.62 -16.45
N SER A 156 5.44 9.22 -17.32
CA SER A 156 5.21 8.22 -18.37
C SER A 156 5.44 6.79 -17.90
N PHE A 157 5.78 6.57 -16.63
CA PHE A 157 5.96 5.23 -16.09
C PHE A 157 4.65 4.43 -16.19
N LEU A 158 4.72 3.26 -16.82
CA LEU A 158 3.61 2.34 -17.01
C LEU A 158 3.47 1.48 -15.76
N TYR A 159 2.49 1.82 -14.93
CA TYR A 159 2.09 0.99 -13.81
C TYR A 159 1.30 -0.22 -14.34
N THR A 160 1.72 -1.41 -13.92
CA THR A 160 1.06 -2.65 -14.28
C THR A 160 0.60 -3.38 -13.04
N ALA A 161 -0.64 -3.87 -13.08
CA ALA A 161 -1.21 -4.75 -12.08
C ALA A 161 -1.99 -5.87 -12.76
N VAL A 162 -2.04 -7.02 -12.10
CA VAL A 162 -2.80 -8.20 -12.52
C VAL A 162 -3.77 -8.57 -11.42
N GLN A 163 -4.90 -9.17 -11.79
CA GLN A 163 -5.85 -9.74 -10.85
C GLN A 163 -5.16 -10.72 -9.91
N ASP A 164 -5.38 -10.53 -8.63
CA ASP A 164 -4.82 -11.34 -7.55
C ASP A 164 -5.90 -11.54 -6.50
N ARG A 165 -6.42 -12.78 -6.44
CA ARG A 165 -7.57 -13.14 -5.61
C ARG A 165 -7.31 -12.86 -4.14
N TYR A 166 -6.12 -13.20 -3.63
CA TYR A 166 -5.82 -13.08 -2.21
C TYR A 166 -5.48 -11.64 -1.82
N THR A 167 -4.85 -10.87 -2.71
CA THR A 167 -4.70 -9.42 -2.52
C THR A 167 -6.07 -8.74 -2.46
N TRP A 168 -7.02 -9.10 -3.34
CA TRP A 168 -8.38 -8.55 -3.33
C TRP A 168 -9.11 -8.91 -2.04
N LEU A 169 -9.22 -10.20 -1.73
CA LEU A 169 -9.90 -10.71 -0.54
C LEU A 169 -9.27 -10.16 0.76
N GLY A 170 -7.94 -10.09 0.83
CA GLY A 170 -7.20 -9.57 1.98
C GLY A 170 -7.37 -8.06 2.18
N SER A 171 -7.97 -7.38 1.21
CA SER A 171 -8.24 -5.94 1.22
C SER A 171 -9.68 -5.58 1.54
N GLN A 172 -10.52 -6.56 1.92
CA GLN A 172 -11.91 -6.32 2.29
C GLN A 172 -12.01 -5.36 3.50
N PRO A 173 -12.77 -4.24 3.41
CA PRO A 173 -12.82 -3.22 4.47
C PRO A 173 -13.30 -3.75 5.83
N SER A 174 -14.32 -4.61 5.85
CA SER A 174 -14.84 -5.25 7.07
C SER A 174 -13.79 -6.16 7.73
N LEU A 175 -13.06 -6.94 6.95
CA LEU A 175 -11.94 -7.77 7.45
C LEU A 175 -10.87 -6.91 8.13
N LEU A 176 -10.50 -5.78 7.50
CA LEU A 176 -9.51 -4.84 8.04
C LEU A 176 -10.03 -4.11 9.29
N SER A 177 -11.33 -3.79 9.34
CA SER A 177 -11.98 -3.20 10.51
C SER A 177 -11.93 -4.12 11.72
N GLU A 178 -12.22 -5.41 11.53
CA GLU A 178 -12.12 -6.41 12.58
C GLU A 178 -10.68 -6.60 13.05
N LEU A 179 -9.72 -6.66 12.10
CA LEU A 179 -8.30 -6.75 12.42
C LEU A 179 -7.82 -5.54 13.24
N ALA A 180 -8.18 -4.32 12.83
CA ALA A 180 -7.83 -3.09 13.54
C ALA A 180 -8.40 -3.08 14.96
N ALA A 181 -9.64 -3.54 15.15
CA ALA A 181 -10.27 -3.65 16.46
C ALA A 181 -9.56 -4.65 17.38
N LYS A 182 -9.17 -5.82 16.85
CA LYS A 182 -8.38 -6.83 17.58
C LYS A 182 -7.04 -6.27 18.03
N ILE A 183 -6.30 -5.65 17.09
CA ILE A 183 -5.01 -5.01 17.38
C ILE A 183 -5.19 -3.98 18.47
N SER A 184 -6.08 -2.99 18.29
CA SER A 184 -6.27 -1.86 19.23
C SER A 184 -6.61 -2.29 20.66
N LYS A 185 -7.25 -3.46 20.81
CA LYS A 185 -7.61 -4.03 22.11
C LYS A 185 -6.41 -4.64 22.84
N GLU A 186 -5.46 -5.23 22.12
CA GLU A 186 -4.40 -6.08 22.66
C GLU A 186 -2.98 -5.52 22.46
N PHE A 187 -2.82 -4.55 21.57
CA PHE A 187 -1.55 -3.95 21.19
C PHE A 187 -1.75 -2.52 20.66
N LYS A 188 -0.85 -1.61 21.03
CA LYS A 188 -0.93 -0.20 20.60
C LYS A 188 0.31 0.16 19.79
N PRO A 189 0.43 -0.35 18.55
CA PRO A 189 1.59 -0.07 17.73
C PRO A 189 1.69 1.43 17.46
N SER A 190 2.90 1.95 17.41
CA SER A 190 3.20 3.32 16.99
C SER A 190 3.47 3.46 15.50
N LEU A 191 3.57 2.33 14.78
CA LEU A 191 3.90 2.25 13.35
C LEU A 191 3.44 0.90 12.80
N ILE A 192 2.95 0.91 11.56
CA ILE A 192 2.86 -0.28 10.72
C ILE A 192 4.05 -0.29 9.76
N VAL A 193 4.79 -1.39 9.69
CA VAL A 193 5.73 -1.65 8.59
C VAL A 193 5.21 -2.81 7.77
N ALA A 194 4.91 -2.57 6.49
CA ALA A 194 4.23 -3.53 5.63
C ALA A 194 5.11 -4.00 4.46
N ALA A 195 4.95 -5.26 4.07
CA ALA A 195 5.64 -5.87 2.93
C ALA A 195 4.99 -5.47 1.60
N ALA A 196 5.58 -4.53 0.87
CA ALA A 196 5.15 -4.24 -0.49
C ALA A 196 5.48 -5.43 -1.42
N HIS A 197 4.61 -5.81 -2.36
CA HIS A 197 3.63 -4.95 -3.00
C HIS A 197 2.16 -5.23 -2.67
N GLY A 198 1.79 -6.46 -2.33
CA GLY A 198 0.37 -6.81 -2.14
C GLY A 198 -0.24 -6.11 -0.92
N SER A 199 0.56 -5.84 0.10
CA SER A 199 0.09 -5.20 1.33
C SER A 199 -0.17 -3.70 1.18
N ILE A 200 0.18 -3.08 0.05
CA ILE A 200 0.03 -1.62 -0.10
C ILE A 200 -1.44 -1.21 0.07
N MET A 201 -2.34 -1.88 -0.64
CA MET A 201 -3.77 -1.57 -0.61
C MET A 201 -4.40 -1.75 0.79
N PRO A 202 -4.25 -2.91 1.46
CA PRO A 202 -4.87 -3.12 2.76
C PRO A 202 -4.17 -2.37 3.89
N ALA A 203 -2.84 -2.23 3.86
CA ALA A 203 -2.12 -1.52 4.93
C ALA A 203 -2.43 -0.02 4.96
N LEU A 204 -2.72 0.59 3.80
CA LEU A 204 -3.21 1.98 3.74
C LEU A 204 -4.54 2.15 4.49
N ILE A 205 -5.49 1.21 4.36
CA ILE A 205 -6.74 1.27 5.13
C ILE A 205 -6.48 0.94 6.61
N LEU A 206 -5.66 -0.07 6.90
CA LEU A 206 -5.35 -0.47 8.26
C LEU A 206 -4.68 0.66 9.06
N SER A 207 -3.78 1.43 8.44
CA SER A 207 -3.14 2.57 9.10
C SER A 207 -4.13 3.69 9.42
N GLU A 208 -5.12 3.89 8.55
CA GLU A 208 -6.20 4.85 8.79
C GLU A 208 -7.13 4.41 9.92
N LEU A 209 -7.48 3.12 9.98
CA LEU A 209 -8.31 2.56 11.05
C LEU A 209 -7.62 2.60 12.41
N LEU A 210 -6.30 2.42 12.44
CA LEU A 210 -5.50 2.49 13.66
C LEU A 210 -5.02 3.92 13.99
N GLU A 211 -5.20 4.87 13.07
CA GLU A 211 -4.74 6.26 13.17
C GLU A 211 -3.22 6.39 13.45
N ILE A 212 -2.41 5.55 12.81
CA ILE A 212 -0.94 5.51 13.01
C ILE A 212 -0.16 5.63 11.69
N PRO A 213 1.13 6.02 11.76
CA PRO A 213 2.01 6.03 10.60
C PRO A 213 2.15 4.65 9.93
N LEU A 214 2.52 4.68 8.65
CA LEU A 214 2.74 3.52 7.81
C LEU A 214 4.06 3.67 7.05
N TYR A 215 4.82 2.58 6.94
CA TYR A 215 6.00 2.49 6.10
C TYR A 215 5.98 1.20 5.29
N PHE A 216 6.36 1.25 4.02
CA PHE A 216 6.52 0.04 3.21
C PHE A 216 7.99 -0.31 3.02
N ILE A 217 8.27 -1.60 3.02
CA ILE A 217 9.55 -2.15 2.57
C ILE A 217 9.23 -3.06 1.39
N ARG A 218 9.98 -2.92 0.29
CA ARG A 218 9.82 -3.84 -0.84
C ARG A 218 10.24 -5.22 -0.39
N PHE A 219 9.32 -6.18 -0.46
CA PHE A 219 9.63 -7.58 -0.32
C PHE A 219 8.59 -8.43 -1.04
N SER A 220 8.90 -8.84 -2.27
CA SER A 220 8.00 -9.71 -3.03
C SER A 220 8.73 -10.86 -3.70
N MET A 221 8.68 -12.03 -3.07
CA MET A 221 9.28 -13.26 -3.62
C MET A 221 8.67 -13.64 -4.97
N PHE A 222 7.35 -13.53 -5.11
CA PHE A 222 6.64 -13.97 -6.31
C PHE A 222 6.65 -12.94 -7.44
N LYS A 223 6.45 -11.65 -7.13
CA LYS A 223 6.31 -10.60 -8.17
C LYS A 223 7.66 -9.98 -8.55
N ARG A 224 8.68 -10.13 -7.69
CA ARG A 224 10.00 -9.49 -7.86
C ARG A 224 11.20 -10.40 -7.64
N HIS A 225 10.99 -11.67 -7.27
CA HIS A 225 12.06 -12.61 -6.94
C HIS A 225 13.02 -12.08 -5.88
N ASP A 226 12.50 -11.30 -4.93
CA ASP A 226 13.29 -10.78 -3.82
C ASP A 226 13.61 -11.93 -2.84
N GLU A 227 14.90 -12.15 -2.54
CA GLU A 227 15.34 -13.19 -1.59
C GLU A 227 15.26 -12.71 -0.13
N GLU A 228 15.32 -11.38 0.08
CA GLU A 228 15.25 -10.73 1.39
C GLU A 228 14.54 -9.36 1.27
N PRO A 229 14.05 -8.80 2.39
CA PRO A 229 13.49 -7.45 2.41
C PRO A 229 14.52 -6.40 1.98
N ILE A 230 14.15 -5.52 1.05
CA ILE A 230 15.04 -4.49 0.52
C ILE A 230 15.05 -3.29 1.44
N ILE A 231 16.12 -3.17 2.24
CA ILE A 231 16.28 -2.13 3.24
C ILE A 231 17.56 -1.34 2.94
N SER A 232 17.41 -0.07 2.58
CA SER A 232 18.50 0.88 2.40
C SER A 232 18.94 1.54 3.72
N LEU A 233 20.04 2.29 3.69
CA LEU A 233 20.44 3.11 4.84
C LEU A 233 19.41 4.20 5.15
N SER A 234 18.73 4.74 4.13
CA SER A 234 17.68 5.74 4.30
C SER A 234 16.45 5.15 4.98
N ASP A 235 16.10 3.89 4.66
CA ASP A 235 15.04 3.17 5.36
C ASP A 235 15.38 2.99 6.85
N GLN A 236 16.60 2.58 7.16
CA GLN A 236 17.06 2.46 8.55
C GLN A 236 17.05 3.81 9.27
N ALA A 237 17.47 4.87 8.60
CA ALA A 237 17.47 6.22 9.17
C ALA A 237 16.05 6.71 9.48
N TRP A 238 15.08 6.45 8.60
CA TRP A 238 13.68 6.80 8.85
C TRP A 238 13.07 5.96 9.99
N LEU A 239 13.32 4.64 9.98
CA LEU A 239 12.80 3.72 11.00
C LEU A 239 13.46 3.93 12.38
N PHE A 240 14.61 4.58 12.44
CA PHE A 240 15.32 4.87 13.69
C PHE A 240 14.50 5.70 14.68
N ASP A 241 13.57 6.52 14.20
CA ASP A 241 12.63 7.29 15.05
C ASP A 241 11.62 6.41 15.80
N TYR A 242 11.57 5.12 15.47
CA TYR A 242 10.69 4.11 16.06
C TYR A 242 11.46 3.05 16.86
N ARG A 243 12.78 3.21 17.05
CA ARG A 243 13.66 2.13 17.55
C ARG A 243 13.34 1.54 18.92
N ASN A 244 12.65 2.30 19.77
CA ASN A 244 12.23 1.86 21.10
C ASN A 244 10.69 1.82 21.22
N LYS A 245 9.99 1.81 20.09
CA LYS A 245 8.53 1.81 20.02
C LYS A 245 8.01 0.44 19.63
N ASP A 246 6.74 0.26 19.90
CA ASP A 246 5.96 -0.91 19.52
C ASP A 246 5.60 -0.81 18.04
N VAL A 247 5.92 -1.84 17.26
CA VAL A 247 5.72 -1.85 15.81
C VAL A 247 4.94 -3.08 15.39
N LEU A 248 4.03 -2.89 14.43
CA LEU A 248 3.31 -3.96 13.78
C LEU A 248 3.93 -4.26 12.42
N LEU A 249 4.43 -5.47 12.22
CA LEU A 249 4.83 -5.97 10.90
C LEU A 249 3.64 -6.61 10.20
N TYR A 250 3.40 -6.25 8.95
CA TYR A 250 2.18 -6.59 8.26
C TYR A 250 2.41 -7.18 6.86
N ASP A 251 1.67 -8.23 6.55
CA ASP A 251 1.56 -8.86 5.23
C ASP A 251 0.07 -9.14 4.93
N GLU A 252 -0.42 -9.00 3.70
CA GLU A 252 -1.86 -9.17 3.44
C GLU A 252 -2.27 -10.64 3.46
N ASP A 253 -1.41 -11.51 2.93
CA ASP A 253 -1.67 -12.92 2.71
C ASP A 253 -0.50 -13.77 3.21
N VAL A 254 -0.74 -14.49 4.30
CA VAL A 254 0.23 -15.37 4.93
C VAL A 254 -0.10 -16.82 4.58
N ALA A 255 0.35 -17.23 3.39
CA ALA A 255 0.22 -18.61 2.90
C ALA A 255 1.25 -19.54 3.55
N GLY A 256 2.51 -19.55 3.07
CA GLY A 256 3.58 -20.38 3.63
C GLY A 256 4.24 -19.81 4.89
N GLY A 257 4.11 -18.49 5.11
CA GLY A 257 4.72 -17.76 6.24
C GLY A 257 6.14 -17.24 6.00
N ASN A 258 6.81 -17.65 4.92
CA ASN A 258 8.23 -17.31 4.69
C ASN A 258 8.50 -15.80 4.54
N THR A 259 7.61 -15.06 3.85
CA THR A 259 7.71 -13.60 3.72
C THR A 259 7.71 -12.95 5.09
N LEU A 260 6.67 -13.17 5.88
CA LEU A 260 6.52 -12.53 7.19
C LEU A 260 7.58 -12.98 8.19
N ASP A 261 8.04 -14.24 8.14
CA ASP A 261 9.15 -14.74 8.98
C ASP A 261 10.48 -14.04 8.66
N LEU A 262 10.85 -13.93 7.39
CA LEU A 262 12.06 -13.20 6.98
C LEU A 262 11.95 -11.71 7.28
N PHE A 263 10.76 -11.13 7.09
CA PHE A 263 10.46 -9.75 7.44
C PHE A 263 10.65 -9.49 8.94
N LEU A 264 10.10 -10.39 9.78
CA LEU A 264 10.26 -10.35 11.24
C LEU A 264 11.71 -10.49 11.66
N LYS A 265 12.43 -11.49 11.15
CA LYS A 265 13.86 -11.70 11.45
C LYS A 265 14.70 -10.49 11.11
N ARG A 266 14.39 -9.82 9.99
CA ARG A 266 15.19 -8.70 9.50
C ARG A 266 14.89 -7.38 10.20
N LEU A 267 13.62 -7.11 10.50
CA LEU A 267 13.17 -5.81 11.01
C LEU A 267 13.00 -5.78 12.53
N SER A 268 12.69 -6.90 13.19
CA SER A 268 12.48 -6.89 14.64
C SER A 268 13.64 -6.32 15.47
N PRO A 269 14.92 -6.52 15.10
CA PRO A 269 16.03 -5.92 15.86
C PRO A 269 16.08 -4.39 15.81
N LEU A 270 15.28 -3.75 14.94
CA LEU A 270 15.24 -2.30 14.82
C LEU A 270 14.31 -1.64 15.83
N PHE A 271 13.46 -2.38 16.54
CA PHE A 271 12.34 -1.83 17.34
C PHE A 271 12.31 -2.36 18.78
N GLY A 272 11.39 -1.84 19.60
CA GLY A 272 11.19 -2.26 20.98
C GLY A 272 10.43 -3.58 21.07
N GLU A 273 9.09 -3.50 21.04
CA GLU A 273 8.22 -4.68 20.88
C GLU A 273 7.74 -4.79 19.44
N VAL A 274 7.74 -6.01 18.90
CA VAL A 274 7.26 -6.27 17.54
C VAL A 274 6.23 -7.36 17.55
N LYS A 275 5.08 -7.08 16.94
CA LYS A 275 4.03 -8.06 16.65
C LYS A 275 3.77 -8.14 15.16
N THR A 276 3.21 -9.26 14.75
CA THR A 276 2.88 -9.58 13.36
C THR A 276 1.38 -9.55 13.14
N ALA A 277 0.94 -9.04 12.00
CA ALA A 277 -0.45 -9.07 11.58
C ALA A 277 -0.59 -9.48 10.13
N CYS A 278 -1.72 -10.10 9.79
CA CYS A 278 -2.14 -10.26 8.41
C CYS A 278 -3.66 -10.17 8.23
N SER A 279 -4.10 -9.86 7.01
CA SER A 279 -5.53 -9.94 6.69
C SER A 279 -5.98 -11.39 6.61
N ILE A 280 -5.25 -12.20 5.84
CA ILE A 280 -5.52 -13.61 5.62
C ILE A 280 -4.34 -14.42 6.13
N ARG A 281 -4.62 -15.44 6.94
CA ARG A 281 -3.65 -16.47 7.30
C ARG A 281 -4.15 -17.82 6.81
N HIS A 282 -3.40 -18.50 5.94
CA HIS A 282 -3.74 -19.87 5.56
C HIS A 282 -3.53 -20.81 6.76
N ALA A 283 -4.43 -21.77 6.94
CA ALA A 283 -4.38 -22.70 8.06
C ALA A 283 -3.09 -23.53 8.08
N GLY A 284 -2.57 -23.88 6.90
CA GLY A 284 -1.30 -24.62 6.72
C GLY A 284 -0.04 -23.76 6.86
N SER A 285 -0.16 -22.47 7.18
CA SER A 285 1.01 -21.61 7.35
C SER A 285 1.90 -22.06 8.50
N SER A 286 3.21 -22.00 8.27
CA SER A 286 4.22 -22.34 9.28
C SER A 286 4.36 -21.28 10.38
N ILE A 287 3.85 -20.06 10.13
CA ILE A 287 3.85 -18.96 11.10
C ILE A 287 2.45 -18.76 11.67
N HIS A 288 2.39 -18.58 12.99
CA HIS A 288 1.21 -18.07 13.67
C HIS A 288 1.40 -16.58 13.89
N THR A 289 0.67 -15.76 13.14
CA THR A 289 0.68 -14.31 13.35
C THR A 289 0.04 -13.97 14.68
N ASP A 290 0.52 -12.90 15.32
CA ASP A 290 -0.08 -12.41 16.58
C ASP A 290 -1.52 -11.95 16.34
N PHE A 291 -1.78 -11.36 15.17
CA PHE A 291 -3.11 -10.97 14.73
C PHE A 291 -3.41 -11.48 13.32
N SER A 292 -4.62 -11.98 13.12
CA SER A 292 -5.13 -12.32 11.78
C SER A 292 -6.57 -11.84 11.64
N GLY A 293 -6.90 -11.23 10.51
CA GLY A 293 -8.27 -10.89 10.16
C GLY A 293 -9.11 -12.17 10.08
N ARG A 294 -8.70 -13.08 9.20
CA ARG A 294 -9.34 -14.38 8.95
C ARG A 294 -8.32 -15.49 8.82
N VAL A 295 -8.65 -16.67 9.37
CA VAL A 295 -7.93 -17.91 9.06
C VAL A 295 -8.64 -18.58 7.88
N TRP A 296 -7.91 -18.80 6.80
CA TRP A 296 -8.39 -19.40 5.57
C TRP A 296 -8.07 -20.90 5.55
N TRP A 297 -9.11 -21.70 5.39
CA TRP A 297 -9.03 -23.15 5.24
C TRP A 297 -9.39 -23.41 3.79
N ASP A 298 -8.39 -23.75 2.98
CA ASP A 298 -8.62 -24.18 1.59
C ASP A 298 -9.45 -25.47 1.54
#